data_AF-A0A6L6LWZ0-F1
#
_entry.id   AF-A0A6L6LWZ0-F1
#
_cell.length_a   1.000
_cell.length_b   1.000
_cell.length_c   1.000
_cell.angle_alpha   90.00
_cell.angle_beta   90.00
_cell.angle_gamma   90.00
#
_symmetry.space_group_name_H-M   'P 1'
#
loop_
_entity.id
_entity.type
_entity.pdbx_description
1 polymer ?
#
loop_
_entity_poly.entity_id
_entity_poly.type
_entity_poly.pdbx_seq_one_letter_code
_entity_poly.pdbx_strand_id
1 'polypeptide(L)'
;MESNKTSGNIDLMIACVLVFFPLTSSIGKLIPFSINQVLVLLLVLLIILKVLINGKIQIPSMFVILFMIFFAFNGLVLSTELSLNIENCIYWATTILLLTYIWKEKNRVALYEAFQSCQKQILLSTILVIVINFVGLLYGTNYELTGAYKGFMVTSHSMASTMILSIANLTLYKKNSFHVVSVTLLILFLFASQARTFMLPLAVILYFELRQWITHKTKRRAVIAIMAAVVIMIFPYTSMADKFMETINNPYARDWLSGLTNFRSTLWKGDIDRFAAENWYLKLFGNGFSYTYQLHENLYGVKIWSHNDFFNLLLATGVIGLIGYIYMLLNTILTLHRGHRDCFFSFLFTLMIFGTAFFNGFYLYIAVVFAFEVLAAGRCVTVGGCTR
;
A
#
# COMPACT_ATOMS: atom_id res chain seq x y z
N MET A 1 -29.92 19.94 -4.02
CA MET A 1 -29.11 20.32 -2.83
C MET A 1 -28.81 19.13 -1.93
N GLU A 2 -29.75 18.24 -1.65
CA GLU A 2 -29.53 17.06 -0.79
C GLU A 2 -28.48 16.06 -1.34
N SER A 3 -28.51 15.73 -2.64
CA SER A 3 -27.50 14.84 -3.25
C SER A 3 -26.05 15.32 -3.08
N ASN A 4 -25.80 16.63 -3.17
CA ASN A 4 -24.46 17.20 -2.95
C ASN A 4 -24.03 17.11 -1.48
N LYS A 5 -24.96 17.28 -0.52
CA LYS A 5 -24.67 17.17 0.92
C LYS A 5 -24.39 15.71 1.30
N THR A 6 -25.17 14.76 0.78
CA THR A 6 -24.95 13.32 1.00
C THR A 6 -23.63 12.85 0.40
N SER A 7 -23.28 13.29 -0.82
CA SER A 7 -21.97 12.97 -1.41
C SER A 7 -20.80 13.49 -0.58
N GLY A 8 -20.90 14.71 -0.03
CA GLY A 8 -19.86 15.27 0.83
C GLY A 8 -19.68 14.49 2.15
N ASN A 9 -20.77 14.01 2.73
CA ASN A 9 -20.71 13.15 3.93
C ASN A 9 -19.97 11.83 3.66
N ILE A 10 -20.17 11.24 2.48
CA ILE A 10 -19.47 9.99 2.11
C ILE A 10 -17.97 10.22 1.97
N ASP A 11 -17.56 11.34 1.39
CA ASP A 11 -16.14 11.70 1.29
C ASP A 11 -15.47 11.88 2.65
N LEU A 12 -16.18 12.49 3.58
CA LEU A 12 -15.75 12.59 4.97
C LEU A 12 -15.62 11.21 5.63
N MET A 13 -16.56 10.30 5.40
CA MET A 13 -16.50 8.94 5.91
C MET A 13 -15.30 8.16 5.32
N ILE A 14 -15.06 8.28 4.01
CA ILE A 14 -13.90 7.69 3.34
C ILE A 14 -12.61 8.21 3.98
N ALA A 15 -12.46 9.53 4.11
CA ALA A 15 -11.29 10.13 4.76
C ALA A 15 -11.12 9.63 6.21
N CYS A 16 -12.20 9.57 6.99
CA CYS A 16 -12.16 9.03 8.36
C CYS A 16 -11.68 7.57 8.41
N VAL A 17 -12.12 6.72 7.47
CA VAL A 17 -11.63 5.33 7.39
C VAL A 17 -10.12 5.31 7.13
N LEU A 18 -9.62 6.09 6.17
CA LEU A 18 -8.17 6.19 5.88
C LEU A 18 -7.36 6.75 7.06
N VAL A 19 -7.94 7.68 7.83
CA VAL A 19 -7.30 8.30 9.00
C VAL A 19 -7.24 7.34 10.20
N PHE A 20 -8.27 6.54 10.44
CA PHE A 20 -8.34 5.61 11.59
C PHE A 20 -7.85 4.19 11.28
N PHE A 21 -7.60 3.86 10.01
CA PHE A 21 -7.03 2.56 9.64
C PHE A 21 -5.68 2.26 10.33
N PRO A 22 -4.75 3.24 10.49
CA PRO A 22 -3.53 2.98 11.24
C PRO A 22 -3.74 2.64 12.71
N LEU A 23 -4.71 3.30 13.35
CA LEU A 23 -5.04 3.07 14.75
C LEU A 23 -5.59 1.66 14.95
N THR A 24 -6.56 1.26 14.13
CA THR A 24 -7.17 -0.07 14.19
C THR A 24 -6.17 -1.19 13.87
N SER A 25 -5.26 -0.95 12.92
CA SER A 25 -4.15 -1.86 12.65
C SER A 25 -3.22 -2.00 13.86
N SER A 26 -2.91 -0.89 14.56
CA SER A 26 -2.00 -0.86 15.70
C SER A 26 -2.52 -1.60 16.93
N ILE A 27 -3.83 -1.89 17.00
CA ILE A 27 -4.45 -2.68 18.06
C ILE A 27 -4.94 -4.05 17.58
N GLY A 28 -4.57 -4.46 16.36
CA GLY A 28 -5.15 -5.63 15.69
C GLY A 28 -5.06 -6.94 16.49
N LYS A 29 -3.95 -7.21 17.19
CA LYS A 29 -3.83 -8.40 18.06
C LYS A 29 -4.57 -8.30 19.39
N LEU A 30 -4.93 -7.10 19.82
CA LEU A 30 -5.63 -6.89 21.09
C LEU A 30 -7.13 -7.20 20.96
N ILE A 31 -7.63 -7.38 19.73
CA ILE A 31 -9.04 -7.53 19.43
C ILE A 31 -9.25 -8.89 18.77
N PRO A 32 -10.27 -9.67 19.19
CA PRO A 32 -10.44 -11.05 18.74
C PRO A 32 -10.93 -11.20 17.29
N PHE A 33 -11.17 -10.09 16.59
CA PHE A 33 -11.62 -10.09 15.20
C PHE A 33 -10.87 -9.03 14.38
N SER A 34 -10.77 -9.24 13.07
CA SER A 34 -10.01 -8.36 12.16
C SER A 34 -10.80 -7.09 11.84
N ILE A 35 -10.70 -6.07 12.72
CA ILE A 35 -11.30 -4.74 12.47
C ILE A 35 -10.87 -4.16 11.12
N ASN A 36 -9.62 -4.42 10.72
CA ASN A 36 -9.11 -3.94 9.44
C ASN A 36 -9.93 -4.46 8.25
N GLN A 37 -10.34 -5.73 8.27
CA GLN A 37 -11.21 -6.29 7.23
C GLN A 37 -12.59 -5.62 7.22
N VAL A 38 -13.14 -5.32 8.40
CA VAL A 38 -14.41 -4.57 8.53
C VAL A 38 -14.28 -3.17 7.94
N LEU A 39 -13.18 -2.47 8.22
CA LEU A 39 -12.93 -1.13 7.66
C LEU A 39 -12.73 -1.16 6.14
N VAL A 40 -12.03 -2.17 5.61
CA VAL A 40 -11.87 -2.37 4.17
C VAL A 40 -13.24 -2.60 3.52
N LEU A 41 -14.09 -3.46 4.10
CA LEU A 41 -15.44 -3.70 3.60
C LEU A 41 -16.28 -2.42 3.64
N LEU A 42 -16.23 -1.67 4.75
CA LEU A 42 -16.92 -0.38 4.87
C LEU A 42 -16.47 0.59 3.78
N LEU A 43 -15.16 0.68 3.51
CA LEU A 43 -14.62 1.53 2.46
C LEU A 43 -15.14 1.14 1.08
N VAL A 44 -15.17 -0.15 0.76
CA VAL A 44 -15.74 -0.67 -0.49
C VAL A 44 -17.21 -0.25 -0.63
N LEU A 45 -18.01 -0.44 0.42
CA LEU A 45 -19.42 -0.07 0.43
C LEU A 45 -19.63 1.44 0.23
N LEU A 46 -18.81 2.28 0.86
CA LEU A 46 -18.86 3.74 0.71
C LEU A 46 -18.53 4.17 -0.73
N ILE A 47 -17.53 3.56 -1.36
CA ILE A 47 -17.17 3.86 -2.75
C ILE A 47 -18.29 3.44 -3.70
N ILE A 48 -18.85 2.24 -3.51
CA ILE A 48 -19.99 1.75 -4.30
C ILE A 48 -21.18 2.70 -4.14
N LEU A 49 -21.55 3.06 -2.91
CA LEU A 49 -22.63 4.00 -2.63
C LEU A 49 -22.40 5.36 -3.32
N LYS A 50 -21.17 5.87 -3.28
CA LYS A 50 -20.81 7.13 -3.96
C LYS A 50 -20.95 7.02 -5.49
N VAL A 51 -20.61 5.88 -6.08
CA VAL A 51 -20.80 5.62 -7.51
C VAL A 51 -22.30 5.59 -7.85
N LEU A 52 -23.11 4.93 -7.03
CA LEU A 52 -24.56 4.83 -7.22
C LEU A 52 -25.26 6.21 -7.12
N ILE A 53 -24.92 7.00 -6.10
CA ILE A 53 -25.52 8.34 -5.88
C ILE A 53 -25.19 9.32 -7.02
N ASN A 54 -23.98 9.24 -7.58
CA ASN A 54 -23.55 10.14 -8.65
C ASN A 54 -24.10 9.74 -10.04
N GLY A 55 -24.94 8.71 -10.14
CA GLY A 55 -25.79 8.40 -11.30
C GLY A 55 -25.08 8.03 -12.61
N LYS A 56 -23.75 7.96 -12.61
CA LYS A 56 -22.94 7.53 -13.76
C LYS A 56 -21.95 6.48 -13.31
N ILE A 57 -22.40 5.23 -13.29
CA ILE A 57 -21.49 4.08 -13.23
C ILE A 57 -20.61 4.19 -14.47
N GLN A 58 -19.33 4.47 -14.27
CA GLN A 58 -18.41 4.46 -15.40
C GLN A 58 -18.17 3.02 -15.81
N ILE A 59 -18.03 2.78 -17.12
CA ILE A 59 -17.75 1.45 -17.70
C ILE A 59 -16.61 0.72 -16.95
N PRO A 60 -15.50 1.39 -16.54
CA PRO A 60 -14.49 0.78 -15.68
C PRO A 60 -15.04 0.24 -14.35
N SER A 61 -15.89 0.97 -13.64
CA SER A 61 -16.46 0.52 -12.35
C SER A 61 -17.37 -0.70 -12.51
N MET A 62 -18.15 -0.75 -13.59
CA MET A 62 -18.99 -1.91 -13.90
C MET A 62 -18.15 -3.12 -14.29
N PHE A 63 -17.13 -2.91 -15.13
CA PHE A 63 -16.19 -3.97 -15.49
C PHE A 63 -15.51 -4.53 -14.24
N VAL A 64 -15.04 -3.67 -13.33
CA VAL A 64 -14.41 -4.05 -12.07
C VAL A 64 -15.34 -4.87 -11.17
N ILE A 65 -16.62 -4.51 -11.05
CA ILE A 65 -17.61 -5.30 -10.28
C ILE A 65 -17.83 -6.67 -10.92
N LEU A 66 -18.06 -6.72 -12.24
CA LEU A 66 -18.24 -7.98 -12.96
C LEU A 66 -16.99 -8.88 -12.86
N PHE A 67 -15.80 -8.27 -12.90
CA PHE A 67 -14.52 -8.94 -12.78
C PHE A 67 -14.32 -9.52 -11.37
N MET A 68 -14.63 -8.75 -10.31
CA MET A 68 -14.62 -9.25 -8.94
C MET A 68 -15.53 -10.46 -8.76
N ILE A 69 -16.76 -10.39 -9.30
CA ILE A 69 -17.73 -11.48 -9.23
C ILE A 69 -17.16 -12.72 -9.95
N PHE A 70 -16.65 -12.55 -11.17
CA PHE A 70 -16.08 -13.64 -11.94
C PHE A 70 -14.92 -14.34 -11.20
N PHE A 71 -13.97 -13.59 -10.64
CA PHE A 71 -12.82 -14.19 -9.93
C PHE A 71 -13.15 -14.71 -8.54
N ALA A 72 -14.12 -14.11 -7.85
CA ALA A 72 -14.65 -14.68 -6.61
C ALA A 72 -15.29 -16.04 -6.88
N PHE A 73 -16.11 -16.17 -7.94
CA PHE A 73 -16.69 -17.44 -8.36
C PHE A 73 -15.63 -18.45 -8.84
N ASN A 74 -14.68 -18.02 -9.65
CA ASN A 74 -13.62 -18.90 -10.15
C ASN A 74 -12.74 -19.42 -9.00
N GLY A 75 -12.33 -18.52 -8.10
CA GLY A 75 -11.56 -18.88 -6.92
C GLY A 75 -12.34 -19.74 -5.92
N LEU A 76 -13.65 -19.57 -5.78
CA LEU A 76 -14.49 -20.46 -4.96
C LEU A 76 -14.46 -21.92 -5.43
N VAL A 77 -14.40 -22.14 -6.74
CA VAL A 77 -14.44 -23.48 -7.35
C VAL A 77 -13.07 -24.17 -7.31
N LEU A 78 -11.98 -23.40 -7.43
CA LEU A 78 -10.63 -23.95 -7.56
C LEU A 78 -9.80 -23.91 -6.25
N SER A 79 -10.20 -23.11 -5.27
CA SER A 79 -9.44 -22.92 -4.05
C SER A 79 -9.64 -24.04 -3.04
N THR A 80 -8.53 -24.59 -2.54
CA THR A 80 -8.54 -25.46 -1.35
C THR A 80 -8.62 -24.65 -0.04
N GLU A 81 -8.18 -23.39 -0.04
CA GLU A 81 -8.22 -22.49 1.14
C GLU A 81 -9.07 -21.25 0.92
N LEU A 82 -10.36 -21.40 1.21
CA LEU A 82 -11.35 -20.39 0.89
C LEU A 82 -11.10 -19.03 1.57
N SER A 83 -10.69 -19.04 2.84
CA SER A 83 -10.47 -17.81 3.62
C SER A 83 -9.38 -16.93 2.98
N LEU A 84 -8.22 -17.51 2.67
CA LEU A 84 -7.09 -16.81 2.06
C LEU A 84 -7.44 -16.30 0.66
N ASN A 85 -8.18 -17.11 -0.11
CA ASN A 85 -8.63 -16.72 -1.43
C ASN A 85 -9.57 -15.51 -1.40
N ILE A 86 -10.55 -15.51 -0.48
CA ILE A 86 -11.47 -14.39 -0.29
C ILE A 86 -10.72 -13.14 0.15
N GLU A 87 -9.81 -13.24 1.12
CA GLU A 87 -9.06 -12.09 1.63
C GLU A 87 -8.25 -11.39 0.52
N ASN A 88 -7.45 -12.15 -0.22
CA ASN A 88 -6.64 -11.61 -1.32
C ASN A 88 -7.51 -11.04 -2.44
N CYS A 89 -8.64 -11.69 -2.75
CA CYS A 89 -9.61 -11.17 -3.71
C CYS A 89 -10.20 -9.83 -3.25
N ILE A 90 -10.56 -9.69 -1.97
CA ILE A 90 -11.08 -8.43 -1.40
C ILE A 90 -10.02 -7.34 -1.46
N TYR A 91 -8.76 -7.63 -1.13
CA TYR A 91 -7.68 -6.64 -1.17
C TYR A 91 -7.40 -6.16 -2.59
N TRP A 92 -7.35 -7.09 -3.54
CA TRP A 92 -7.17 -6.80 -4.94
C TRP A 92 -8.34 -5.97 -5.51
N ALA A 93 -9.57 -6.39 -5.23
CA ALA A 93 -10.80 -5.67 -5.55
C ALA A 93 -10.83 -4.23 -5.01
N THR A 94 -10.54 -4.09 -3.72
CA THR A 94 -10.52 -2.80 -3.01
C THR A 94 -9.47 -1.88 -3.64
N THR A 95 -8.29 -2.41 -3.94
CA THR A 95 -7.22 -1.65 -4.60
C THR A 95 -7.69 -1.12 -5.95
N ILE A 96 -8.29 -1.96 -6.78
CA ILE A 96 -8.81 -1.54 -8.08
C ILE A 96 -9.89 -0.47 -7.93
N LEU A 97 -10.84 -0.63 -7.00
CA LEU A 97 -11.89 0.35 -6.73
C LEU A 97 -11.31 1.71 -6.33
N LEU A 98 -10.33 1.72 -5.42
CA LEU A 98 -9.67 2.94 -4.97
C LEU A 98 -8.92 3.62 -6.12
N LEU A 99 -8.14 2.87 -6.88
CA LEU A 99 -7.45 3.41 -8.05
C LEU A 99 -8.44 4.04 -9.05
N THR A 100 -9.59 3.41 -9.33
CA THR A 100 -10.61 4.05 -10.19
C THR A 100 -11.22 5.29 -9.58
N TYR A 101 -11.38 5.30 -8.25
CA TYR A 101 -12.04 6.37 -7.54
C TYR A 101 -11.28 7.70 -7.73
N ILE A 102 -9.94 7.67 -7.67
CA ILE A 102 -9.10 8.85 -7.86
C ILE A 102 -8.87 9.24 -9.32
N TRP A 103 -9.38 8.52 -10.32
CA TRP A 103 -9.25 8.96 -11.72
C TRP A 103 -9.99 10.26 -11.97
N LYS A 104 -11.11 10.48 -11.28
CA LYS A 104 -11.87 11.74 -11.37
C LYS A 104 -11.22 12.82 -10.52
N GLU A 105 -10.92 13.96 -11.13
CA GLU A 105 -10.42 15.14 -10.42
C GLU A 105 -11.36 15.60 -9.30
N LYS A 106 -12.68 15.63 -9.58
CA LYS A 106 -13.70 15.95 -8.57
C LYS A 106 -13.58 15.08 -7.31
N ASN A 107 -13.29 13.78 -7.47
CA ASN A 107 -13.15 12.87 -6.33
C ASN A 107 -11.87 13.17 -5.54
N ARG A 108 -10.75 13.46 -6.22
CA ARG A 108 -9.49 13.82 -5.56
C ARG A 108 -9.62 15.12 -4.77
N VAL A 109 -10.26 16.13 -5.34
CA VAL A 109 -10.50 17.43 -4.67
C VAL A 109 -11.42 17.24 -3.46
N ALA A 110 -12.55 16.55 -3.63
CA ALA A 110 -13.47 16.29 -2.52
C ALA A 110 -12.82 15.47 -1.40
N LEU A 111 -11.98 14.48 -1.74
CA LEU A 111 -11.22 13.72 -0.75
C LEU A 111 -10.21 14.61 -0.02
N TYR A 112 -9.51 15.51 -0.72
CA TYR A 112 -8.62 16.48 -0.09
C TYR A 112 -9.35 17.40 0.89
N GLU A 113 -10.50 17.96 0.50
CA GLU A 113 -11.35 18.81 1.36
C GLU A 113 -11.86 18.05 2.60
N ALA A 114 -12.19 16.76 2.43
CA ALA A 114 -12.53 15.87 3.54
C ALA A 114 -11.36 15.71 4.52
N PHE A 115 -10.13 15.50 4.03
CA PHE A 115 -8.93 15.47 4.89
C PHE A 115 -8.67 16.81 5.60
N GLN A 116 -8.92 17.94 4.95
CA GLN A 116 -8.84 19.26 5.59
C GLN A 116 -9.91 19.43 6.69
N SER A 117 -11.04 18.73 6.60
CA SER A 117 -12.07 18.70 7.65
C SER A 117 -11.73 17.72 8.78
N CYS A 118 -10.86 16.74 8.54
CA CYS A 118 -10.46 15.69 9.50
C CYS A 118 -9.23 16.01 10.36
N GLN A 119 -8.79 17.28 10.47
CA GLN A 119 -7.52 17.63 11.14
C GLN A 119 -7.44 17.14 12.60
N LYS A 120 -8.54 17.20 13.36
CA LYS A 120 -8.59 16.71 14.74
C LYS A 120 -8.46 15.18 14.81
N GLN A 121 -9.06 14.47 13.84
CA GLN A 121 -9.04 13.03 13.72
C GLN A 121 -7.63 12.54 13.32
N ILE A 122 -6.96 13.24 12.40
CA ILE A 122 -5.56 12.95 12.03
C ILE A 122 -4.66 13.08 13.25
N LEU A 123 -4.81 14.18 14.01
CA LEU A 123 -4.07 14.41 15.24
C LEU A 123 -4.31 13.29 16.27
N LEU A 124 -5.57 12.98 16.56
CA LEU A 124 -5.95 11.96 17.54
C LEU A 124 -5.43 10.57 17.13
N SER A 125 -5.66 10.16 15.88
CA SER A 125 -5.20 8.87 15.36
C SER A 125 -3.68 8.75 15.46
N THR A 126 -2.95 9.81 15.08
CA THR A 126 -1.48 9.84 15.14
C THR A 126 -0.97 9.70 16.57
N ILE A 127 -1.51 10.48 17.51
CA ILE A 127 -1.12 10.41 18.93
C ILE A 127 -1.35 9.00 19.46
N LEU A 128 -2.52 8.44 19.22
CA LEU A 128 -2.85 7.09 19.70
C LEU A 128 -1.93 6.03 19.10
N VAL A 129 -1.67 6.09 17.79
CA VAL A 129 -0.71 5.18 17.13
C VAL A 129 0.67 5.27 17.76
N ILE A 130 1.18 6.49 18.00
CA ILE A 130 2.49 6.70 18.64
C ILE A 130 2.51 6.13 20.06
N VAL A 131 1.49 6.44 20.87
CA VAL A 131 1.38 5.96 22.26
C VAL A 131 1.31 4.44 22.31
N ILE A 132 0.48 3.82 21.47
CA ILE A 132 0.34 2.36 21.41
C ILE A 132 1.67 1.70 21.05
N ASN A 133 2.43 2.24 20.09
CA ASN A 133 3.73 1.67 19.73
C ASN A 133 4.79 1.91 20.82
N PHE A 134 4.78 3.05 21.50
CA PHE A 134 5.65 3.24 22.68
C PHE A 134 5.38 2.23 23.78
N VAL A 135 4.10 2.01 24.12
CA VAL A 135 3.70 0.95 25.05
C VAL A 135 4.15 -0.41 24.52
N GLY A 136 3.98 -0.64 23.22
CA GLY A 136 4.35 -1.89 22.59
C GLY A 136 5.84 -2.21 22.64
N LEU A 137 6.73 -1.20 22.64
CA LEU A 137 8.19 -1.40 22.77
C LEU A 137 8.58 -2.08 24.08
N LEU A 138 7.76 -1.93 25.13
CA LEU A 138 8.03 -2.47 26.48
C LEU A 138 7.80 -3.98 26.58
N TYR A 139 7.18 -4.61 25.57
CA TYR A 139 6.82 -6.02 25.61
C TYR A 139 7.63 -6.82 24.58
N GLY A 140 8.42 -7.80 25.05
CA GLY A 140 9.22 -8.67 24.19
C GLY A 140 8.41 -9.47 23.15
N THR A 141 7.13 -9.76 23.43
CA THR A 141 6.21 -10.45 22.51
C THR A 141 5.88 -9.64 21.25
N ASN A 142 6.14 -8.34 21.27
CA ASN A 142 5.94 -7.43 20.15
C ASN A 142 7.13 -7.35 19.19
N TYR A 143 8.10 -8.26 19.33
CA TYR A 143 9.19 -8.48 18.40
C TYR A 143 9.02 -9.82 17.68
N GLU A 144 9.50 -9.90 16.43
CA GLU A 144 9.65 -11.16 15.71
C GLU A 144 10.91 -11.89 16.19
N LEU A 145 11.03 -13.18 15.87
CA LEU A 145 12.22 -13.98 16.20
C LEU A 145 13.51 -13.38 15.60
N THR A 146 13.38 -12.63 14.51
CA THR A 146 14.45 -11.89 13.84
C THR A 146 14.84 -10.59 14.57
N GLY A 147 14.19 -10.26 15.69
CA GLY A 147 14.36 -8.99 16.40
C GLY A 147 13.64 -7.80 15.75
N ALA A 148 12.91 -8.01 14.65
CA ALA A 148 12.11 -6.97 14.00
C ALA A 148 10.90 -6.58 14.87
N TYR A 149 10.72 -5.29 15.14
CA TYR A 149 9.58 -4.81 15.92
C TYR A 149 8.29 -4.88 15.09
N LYS A 150 7.23 -5.48 15.64
CA LYS A 150 5.92 -5.60 14.99
C LYS A 150 4.79 -4.93 15.77
N GLY A 151 5.06 -4.41 16.97
CA GLY A 151 4.03 -3.87 17.87
C GLY A 151 2.94 -4.91 18.16
N PHE A 152 1.72 -4.44 18.43
CA PHE A 152 0.54 -5.29 18.58
C PHE A 152 -0.08 -5.70 17.22
N MET A 153 0.73 -5.74 16.15
CA MET A 153 0.29 -6.18 14.83
C MET A 153 0.76 -7.60 14.55
N VAL A 154 0.21 -8.21 13.48
CA VAL A 154 0.53 -9.58 13.09
C VAL A 154 2.02 -9.72 12.72
N THR A 155 2.51 -8.83 11.86
CA THR A 155 3.87 -8.87 11.31
C THR A 155 4.54 -7.50 11.33
N SER A 156 5.87 -7.50 11.23
CA SER A 156 6.71 -6.30 11.04
C SER A 156 6.32 -5.53 9.77
N HIS A 157 5.90 -6.23 8.71
CA HIS A 157 5.46 -5.61 7.46
C HIS A 157 4.12 -4.89 7.61
N SER A 158 3.19 -5.47 8.39
CA SER A 158 1.93 -4.80 8.74
C SER A 158 2.24 -3.48 9.45
N MET A 159 3.12 -3.51 10.45
CA MET A 159 3.53 -2.31 11.18
C MET A 159 4.14 -1.25 10.28
N ALA A 160 5.10 -1.62 9.43
CA ALA A 160 5.72 -0.68 8.51
C ALA A 160 4.71 -0.05 7.54
N SER A 161 3.82 -0.85 6.96
CA SER A 161 2.76 -0.36 6.07
C SER A 161 1.81 0.60 6.78
N THR A 162 1.51 0.36 8.05
CA THR A 162 0.69 1.23 8.89
C THR A 162 1.39 2.55 9.20
N MET A 163 2.70 2.53 9.51
CA MET A 163 3.47 3.76 9.71
C MET A 163 3.48 4.61 8.42
N ILE A 164 3.64 3.98 7.25
CA ILE A 164 3.55 4.65 5.94
C ILE A 164 2.23 5.40 5.78
N LEU A 165 1.10 4.77 6.10
CA LEU A 165 -0.20 5.42 6.03
C LEU A 165 -0.34 6.57 7.05
N SER A 166 0.13 6.40 8.29
CA SER A 166 0.11 7.48 9.28
C SER A 166 0.92 8.70 8.82
N ILE A 167 2.12 8.48 8.26
CA ILE A 167 2.95 9.57 7.73
C ILE A 167 2.26 10.20 6.52
N ALA A 168 1.64 9.41 5.63
CA ALA A 168 0.88 9.94 4.50
C ALA A 168 -0.28 10.84 4.95
N ASN A 169 -1.04 10.44 5.97
CA ASN A 169 -2.11 11.26 6.56
C ASN A 169 -1.58 12.60 7.11
N LEU A 170 -0.41 12.60 7.76
CA LEU A 170 0.25 13.81 8.25
C LEU A 170 0.67 14.75 7.11
N THR A 171 0.83 14.27 5.87
CA THR A 171 1.12 15.16 4.73
C THR A 171 0.04 16.17 4.44
N LEU A 172 -1.19 15.89 4.85
CA LEU A 172 -2.34 16.79 4.73
C LEU A 172 -2.70 17.48 6.05
N TYR A 173 -1.92 17.25 7.11
CA TYR A 173 -2.07 17.91 8.40
C TYR A 173 -1.36 19.27 8.44
N LYS A 174 -1.85 20.18 9.29
CA LYS A 174 -1.22 21.48 9.53
C LYS A 174 0.26 21.33 9.91
N LYS A 175 1.11 22.12 9.25
CA LYS A 175 2.55 22.09 9.45
C LYS A 175 2.94 22.86 10.72
N ASN A 176 3.38 22.14 11.75
CA ASN A 176 3.82 22.69 13.03
C ASN A 176 4.90 21.79 13.67
N SER A 177 5.37 22.14 14.87
CA SER A 177 6.36 21.32 15.60
C SER A 177 5.87 19.88 15.86
N PHE A 178 4.59 19.70 16.20
CA PHE A 178 3.98 18.39 16.38
C PHE A 178 4.08 17.51 15.13
N HIS A 179 3.87 18.09 13.94
CA HIS A 179 4.02 17.38 12.66
C HIS A 179 5.42 16.80 12.51
N VAL A 180 6.45 17.62 12.71
CA VAL A 180 7.86 17.21 12.56
C VAL A 180 8.23 16.12 13.56
N VAL A 181 7.84 16.28 14.83
CA VAL A 181 8.09 15.27 15.88
C VAL A 181 7.38 13.96 15.55
N SER A 182 6.11 14.02 15.16
CA SER A 182 5.31 12.82 14.85
C SER A 182 5.85 12.06 13.65
N VAL A 183 6.19 12.76 12.56
CA VAL A 183 6.81 12.13 11.38
C VAL A 183 8.12 11.45 11.78
N THR A 184 8.96 12.12 12.57
CA THR A 184 10.24 11.55 13.03
C THR A 184 10.02 10.28 13.84
N LEU A 185 9.10 10.29 14.81
CA LEU A 185 8.79 9.12 15.64
C LEU A 185 8.24 7.95 14.81
N LEU A 186 7.34 8.21 13.87
CA LEU A 186 6.78 7.18 12.98
C LEU A 186 7.86 6.57 12.07
N ILE A 187 8.83 7.37 11.61
CA ILE A 187 9.98 6.88 10.85
C ILE A 187 10.87 5.97 11.72
N LEU A 188 11.09 6.33 12.98
CA LEU A 188 11.86 5.48 13.90
C LEU A 188 11.16 4.12 14.13
N PHE A 189 9.84 4.10 14.32
CA PHE A 189 9.09 2.85 14.39
C PHE A 189 9.21 2.05 13.09
N LEU A 190 9.10 2.71 11.92
CA LEU A 190 9.29 2.04 10.63
C LEU A 190 10.68 1.40 10.52
N PHE A 191 11.75 2.08 10.93
CA PHE A 191 13.09 1.48 10.94
C PHE A 191 13.21 0.31 11.92
N ALA A 192 12.58 0.41 13.10
CA ALA A 192 12.55 -0.68 14.09
C ALA A 192 11.86 -1.96 13.55
N SER A 193 10.94 -1.82 12.58
CA SER A 193 10.34 -2.98 11.90
C SER A 193 11.30 -3.75 11.00
N GLN A 194 12.43 -3.15 10.60
CA GLN A 194 13.36 -3.70 9.63
C GLN A 194 12.71 -4.13 8.29
N ALA A 195 11.52 -3.61 7.94
CA ALA A 195 10.80 -3.94 6.72
C ALA A 195 11.24 -3.03 5.56
N ARG A 196 12.36 -3.40 4.93
CA ARG A 196 13.07 -2.63 3.88
C ARG A 196 12.20 -2.22 2.69
N THR A 197 11.19 -3.01 2.35
CA THR A 197 10.33 -2.77 1.19
C THR A 197 9.50 -1.49 1.30
N PHE A 198 9.30 -0.95 2.51
CA PHE A 198 8.57 0.30 2.74
C PHE A 198 9.43 1.56 2.65
N MET A 199 10.76 1.43 2.47
CA MET A 199 11.66 2.58 2.26
C MET A 199 11.30 3.36 0.99
N LEU A 200 10.84 2.66 -0.06
CA LEU A 200 10.44 3.30 -1.31
C LEU A 200 9.18 4.18 -1.13
N PRO A 201 8.05 3.66 -0.61
CA PRO A 201 6.92 4.50 -0.20
C PRO A 201 7.31 5.67 0.71
N LEU A 202 8.19 5.43 1.69
CA LEU A 202 8.66 6.48 2.60
C LEU A 202 9.39 7.60 1.83
N ALA A 203 10.32 7.25 0.94
CA ALA A 203 11.06 8.24 0.15
C ALA A 203 10.13 9.11 -0.71
N VAL A 204 9.07 8.52 -1.26
CA VAL A 204 8.06 9.23 -2.06
C VAL A 204 7.27 10.21 -1.19
N ILE A 205 6.84 9.79 0.00
CA ILE A 205 6.12 10.64 0.97
C ILE A 205 7.01 11.77 1.47
N LEU A 206 8.26 11.48 1.84
CA LEU A 206 9.21 12.50 2.30
C LEU A 206 9.55 13.51 1.21
N TYR A 207 9.68 13.08 -0.04
CA TYR A 207 9.83 14.01 -1.15
C TYR A 207 8.57 14.88 -1.34
N PHE A 208 7.37 14.30 -1.18
CA PHE A 208 6.11 15.05 -1.22
C PHE A 208 6.06 16.12 -0.11
N GLU A 209 6.37 15.76 1.13
CA GLU A 209 6.54 16.69 2.26
C GLU A 209 7.52 17.81 1.93
N LEU A 210 8.73 17.45 1.50
CA LEU A 210 9.79 18.41 1.24
C LEU A 210 9.38 19.47 0.21
N ARG A 211 8.52 19.13 -0.77
CA ARG A 211 7.99 20.10 -1.73
C ARG A 211 7.00 21.08 -1.13
N GLN A 212 6.27 20.69 -0.09
CA GLN A 212 5.36 21.59 0.62
C GLN A 212 6.15 22.59 1.47
N TRP A 213 7.26 22.16 2.07
CA TRP A 213 8.12 23.03 2.89
C TRP A 213 9.10 23.88 2.08
N ILE A 214 9.64 23.35 0.98
CA ILE A 214 10.67 23.99 0.16
C ILE A 214 10.21 24.13 -1.29
N THR A 215 9.71 25.33 -1.60
CA THR A 215 9.25 25.70 -2.95
C THR A 215 10.41 25.84 -3.94
N HIS A 216 11.56 26.38 -3.50
CA HIS A 216 12.71 26.64 -4.37
C HIS A 216 13.47 25.35 -4.75
N LYS A 217 13.49 25.02 -6.05
CA LYS A 217 14.04 23.76 -6.57
C LYS A 217 15.49 23.50 -6.17
N THR A 218 16.36 24.51 -6.21
CA THR A 218 17.80 24.35 -5.90
C THR A 218 18.02 24.05 -4.42
N LYS A 219 17.32 24.76 -3.52
CA LYS A 219 17.39 24.52 -2.07
C LYS A 219 16.89 23.11 -1.75
N ARG A 220 15.80 22.70 -2.40
CA ARG A 220 15.26 21.35 -2.26
C ARG A 220 16.27 20.27 -2.67
N ARG A 221 16.94 20.43 -3.81
CA ARG A 221 17.99 19.50 -4.27
C ARG A 221 19.16 19.42 -3.28
N ALA A 222 19.59 20.56 -2.74
CA ALA A 222 20.66 20.60 -1.73
C ALA A 222 20.25 19.84 -0.45
N VAL A 223 19.04 20.05 0.05
CA VAL A 223 18.53 19.33 1.23
C VAL A 223 18.42 17.83 0.95
N ILE A 224 17.96 17.41 -0.23
CA ILE A 224 17.94 15.99 -0.63
C ILE A 224 19.35 15.41 -0.62
N ALA A 225 20.35 16.12 -1.18
CA ALA A 225 21.73 15.65 -1.21
C ALA A 225 22.31 15.48 0.21
N ILE A 226 22.03 16.43 1.11
CA ILE A 226 22.45 16.35 2.53
C ILE A 226 21.77 15.17 3.22
N MET A 227 20.45 15.01 3.07
CA MET A 227 19.73 13.88 3.67
C MET A 227 20.25 12.55 3.14
N ALA A 228 20.51 12.43 1.83
CA ALA A 228 21.08 11.23 1.24
C ALA A 228 22.48 10.93 1.80
N ALA A 229 23.33 11.93 1.95
CA ALA A 229 24.65 11.77 2.57
C ALA A 229 24.54 11.29 4.02
N VAL A 230 23.64 11.88 4.82
CA VAL A 230 23.39 11.46 6.21
C VAL A 230 22.90 10.01 6.27
N VAL A 231 21.95 9.63 5.41
CA VAL A 231 21.47 8.24 5.34
C VAL A 231 22.61 7.30 4.96
N ILE A 232 23.41 7.62 3.95
CA ILE A 232 24.55 6.79 3.52
C ILE A 232 25.56 6.60 4.66
N MET A 233 25.83 7.65 5.45
CA MET A 233 26.76 7.57 6.59
C MET A 233 26.21 6.75 7.75
N ILE A 234 24.92 6.87 8.06
CA ILE A 234 24.31 6.19 9.22
C ILE A 234 23.90 4.75 8.89
N PHE A 235 23.50 4.48 7.65
CA PHE A 235 22.92 3.21 7.23
C PHE A 235 23.72 1.98 7.68
N PRO A 236 25.07 1.91 7.54
CA PRO A 236 25.86 0.75 7.97
C PRO A 236 25.72 0.39 9.46
N TYR A 237 25.27 1.33 10.29
CA TYR A 237 25.12 1.16 11.74
C TYR A 237 23.68 0.84 12.16
N THR A 238 22.80 0.53 11.20
CA THR A 238 21.39 0.24 11.46
C THR A 238 21.11 -1.25 11.38
N SER A 239 20.17 -1.74 12.19
CA SER A 239 19.64 -3.12 12.10
C SER A 239 19.08 -3.47 10.72
N MET A 240 18.71 -2.45 9.93
CA MET A 240 18.30 -2.61 8.55
C MET A 240 19.47 -3.01 7.64
N ALA A 241 20.67 -2.46 7.85
CA ALA A 241 21.87 -2.85 7.12
C ALA A 241 22.34 -4.26 7.48
N ASP A 242 22.27 -4.64 8.76
CA ASP A 242 22.54 -6.02 9.19
C ASP A 242 21.68 -7.01 8.42
N LYS A 243 20.37 -6.72 8.32
CA LYS A 243 19.44 -7.53 7.53
C LYS A 243 19.79 -7.56 6.03
N PHE A 244 20.32 -6.48 5.46
CA PHE A 244 20.84 -6.51 4.09
C PHE A 244 22.04 -7.45 3.94
N MET A 245 22.98 -7.41 4.87
CA MET A 245 24.14 -8.28 4.88
C MET A 245 23.78 -9.74 5.10
N GLU A 246 22.85 -10.04 6.02
CA GLU A 246 22.32 -11.40 6.23
C GLU A 246 21.66 -11.96 4.98
N THR A 247 20.92 -11.13 4.24
CA THR A 247 20.24 -11.58 3.02
C THR A 247 21.25 -11.91 1.92
N ILE A 248 22.27 -11.05 1.73
CA ILE A 248 23.33 -11.26 0.74
C ILE A 248 24.12 -12.53 1.05
N ASN A 249 24.39 -12.79 2.33
CA ASN A 249 25.17 -13.94 2.80
C ASN A 249 24.30 -15.17 3.12
N ASN A 250 23.06 -15.22 2.63
CA ASN A 250 22.14 -16.30 2.96
C ASN A 250 22.63 -17.65 2.39
N PRO A 251 22.93 -18.66 3.23
CA PRO A 251 23.48 -19.95 2.79
C PRO A 251 22.48 -20.79 1.96
N TYR A 252 21.19 -20.43 1.98
CA TYR A 252 20.15 -21.07 1.17
C TYR A 252 19.98 -20.44 -0.22
N ALA A 253 20.64 -19.31 -0.50
CA ALA A 253 20.67 -18.71 -1.83
C ALA A 253 21.56 -19.55 -2.75
N ARG A 254 20.95 -20.19 -3.75
CA ARG A 254 21.69 -20.99 -4.74
C ARG A 254 22.49 -20.13 -5.72
N ASP A 255 22.19 -18.85 -5.79
CA ASP A 255 22.76 -17.86 -6.68
C ASP A 255 22.67 -16.44 -6.10
N TRP A 256 23.56 -15.55 -6.54
CA TRP A 256 23.65 -14.16 -6.08
C TRP A 256 22.32 -13.40 -6.16
N LEU A 257 21.50 -13.68 -7.19
CA LEU A 257 20.20 -13.03 -7.36
C LEU A 257 19.17 -13.52 -6.32
N SER A 258 19.20 -14.81 -5.96
CA SER A 258 18.38 -15.36 -4.87
C SER A 258 18.77 -14.80 -3.50
N GLY A 259 20.07 -14.56 -3.27
CA GLY A 259 20.56 -13.86 -2.07
C GLY A 259 20.07 -12.41 -2.03
N LEU A 260 20.26 -11.64 -3.11
CA LEU A 260 19.80 -10.25 -3.17
C LEU A 260 18.28 -10.08 -3.03
N THR A 261 17.50 -11.00 -3.61
CA THR A 261 16.03 -10.91 -3.61
C THR A 261 15.38 -11.60 -2.41
N ASN A 262 16.16 -12.15 -1.48
CA ASN A 262 15.68 -12.93 -0.33
C ASN A 262 14.78 -14.10 -0.76
N PHE A 263 15.30 -14.99 -1.60
CA PHE A 263 14.61 -16.18 -2.15
C PHE A 263 13.51 -15.90 -3.19
N ARG A 264 13.14 -14.64 -3.45
CA ARG A 264 12.01 -14.30 -4.35
C ARG A 264 12.25 -14.67 -5.81
N SER A 265 13.48 -14.57 -6.32
CA SER A 265 13.78 -15.01 -7.69
C SER A 265 13.51 -16.51 -7.90
N THR A 266 13.74 -17.33 -6.86
CA THR A 266 13.42 -18.76 -6.87
C THR A 266 11.90 -18.99 -6.93
N LEU A 267 11.13 -18.24 -6.14
CA LEU A 267 9.67 -18.28 -6.17
C LEU A 267 9.15 -17.94 -7.56
N TRP A 268 9.61 -16.83 -8.14
CA TRP A 268 9.15 -16.35 -9.45
C TRP A 268 9.46 -17.33 -10.58
N LYS A 269 10.60 -18.02 -10.50
CA LYS A 269 10.91 -19.07 -11.46
C LYS A 269 9.92 -20.22 -11.35
N GLY A 270 9.65 -20.69 -10.13
CA GLY A 270 8.61 -21.70 -9.88
C GLY A 270 7.23 -21.28 -10.39
N ASP A 271 6.88 -20.00 -10.21
CA ASP A 271 5.63 -19.44 -10.70
C ASP A 271 5.52 -19.51 -12.23
N ILE A 272 6.58 -19.10 -12.94
CA ILE A 272 6.65 -19.12 -14.42
C ILE A 272 6.61 -20.56 -14.94
N ASP A 273 7.43 -21.45 -14.36
CA ASP A 273 7.52 -22.84 -14.79
C ASP A 273 6.15 -23.53 -14.60
N ARG A 274 5.47 -23.25 -13.48
CA ARG A 274 4.13 -23.76 -13.26
C ARG A 274 3.12 -23.20 -14.25
N PHE A 275 3.10 -21.88 -14.45
CA PHE A 275 2.21 -21.23 -15.42
C PHE A 275 2.39 -21.80 -16.83
N ALA A 276 3.63 -22.05 -17.25
CA ALA A 276 3.94 -22.63 -18.56
C ALA A 276 3.35 -24.05 -18.72
N ALA A 277 3.33 -24.83 -17.65
CA ALA A 277 2.77 -26.19 -17.61
C ALA A 277 1.24 -26.25 -17.49
N GLU A 278 0.58 -25.13 -17.15
CA GLU A 278 -0.88 -25.11 -17.01
C GLU A 278 -1.64 -25.32 -18.33
N ASN A 279 -2.86 -25.84 -18.22
CA ASN A 279 -3.77 -25.93 -19.37
C ASN A 279 -4.26 -24.53 -19.81
N TRP A 280 -4.84 -24.44 -21.01
CA TRP A 280 -5.25 -23.16 -21.59
C TRP A 280 -6.27 -22.39 -20.74
N TYR A 281 -7.17 -23.10 -20.04
CA TYR A 281 -8.18 -22.48 -19.20
C TYR A 281 -7.54 -21.78 -17.99
N LEU A 282 -6.66 -22.49 -17.29
CA LEU A 282 -5.93 -21.97 -16.13
C LEU A 282 -4.92 -20.88 -16.53
N LYS A 283 -4.38 -20.92 -17.75
CA LYS A 283 -3.58 -19.80 -18.30
C LYS A 283 -4.40 -18.53 -18.49
N LEU A 284 -5.67 -18.63 -18.88
CA LEU A 284 -6.53 -17.48 -19.11
C LEU A 284 -7.16 -16.93 -17.82
N PHE A 285 -7.62 -17.83 -16.94
CA PHE A 285 -8.45 -17.49 -15.78
C PHE A 285 -7.82 -17.80 -14.43
N GLY A 286 -6.65 -18.43 -14.40
CA GLY A 286 -5.90 -18.71 -13.18
C GLY A 286 -6.45 -19.87 -12.35
N ASN A 287 -5.79 -20.08 -11.22
CA ASN A 287 -6.04 -21.15 -10.25
C ASN A 287 -6.67 -20.64 -8.93
N GLY A 288 -6.93 -19.33 -8.80
CA GLY A 288 -7.33 -18.69 -7.55
C GLY A 288 -6.16 -18.17 -6.70
N PHE A 289 -6.43 -17.22 -5.81
CA PHE A 289 -5.44 -16.48 -5.02
C PHE A 289 -4.73 -17.32 -3.96
N SER A 290 -5.32 -18.43 -3.50
CA SER A 290 -4.68 -19.35 -2.55
C SER A 290 -3.66 -20.27 -3.21
N TYR A 291 -3.66 -20.37 -4.54
CA TYR A 291 -2.86 -21.35 -5.28
C TYR A 291 -1.36 -21.13 -5.16
N THR A 292 -0.90 -19.87 -5.20
CA THR A 292 0.55 -19.56 -5.14
C THR A 292 1.17 -19.97 -3.80
N TYR A 293 0.41 -19.85 -2.70
CA TYR A 293 0.84 -20.31 -1.39
C TYR A 293 1.03 -21.83 -1.36
N GLN A 294 0.09 -22.57 -1.95
CA GLN A 294 0.17 -24.04 -2.05
C GLN A 294 1.31 -24.48 -2.96
N LEU A 295 1.50 -23.79 -4.09
CA LEU A 295 2.59 -24.07 -5.01
C LEU A 295 3.93 -23.95 -4.30
N HIS A 296 4.16 -22.87 -3.55
CA HIS A 296 5.41 -22.67 -2.83
C HIS A 296 5.58 -23.60 -1.63
N GLU A 297 4.49 -23.94 -0.95
CA GLU A 297 4.52 -24.97 0.09
C GLU A 297 4.95 -26.33 -0.49
N ASN A 298 4.41 -26.71 -1.64
CA ASN A 298 4.74 -27.97 -2.32
C ASN A 298 6.16 -27.98 -2.91
N LEU A 299 6.61 -26.88 -3.51
CA LEU A 299 7.92 -26.81 -4.15
C LEU A 299 9.07 -26.60 -3.16
N TYR A 300 8.81 -25.83 -2.09
CA TYR A 300 9.87 -25.29 -1.22
C TYR A 300 9.62 -25.53 0.28
N GLY A 301 8.49 -26.12 0.66
CA GLY A 301 8.15 -26.36 2.07
C GLY A 301 7.74 -25.09 2.83
N VAL A 302 7.50 -23.98 2.13
CA VAL A 302 7.18 -22.69 2.75
C VAL A 302 5.91 -22.11 2.15
N LYS A 303 4.89 -21.94 3.00
CA LYS A 303 3.59 -21.39 2.62
C LYS A 303 3.60 -19.86 2.54
N ILE A 304 4.11 -19.35 1.43
CA ILE A 304 4.20 -17.91 1.14
C ILE A 304 3.74 -17.63 -0.28
N TRP A 305 3.35 -16.40 -0.55
CA TRP A 305 3.03 -15.93 -1.89
C TRP A 305 4.29 -15.40 -2.60
N SER A 306 4.15 -15.03 -3.87
CA SER A 306 5.27 -14.64 -4.74
C SER A 306 6.01 -13.35 -4.34
N HIS A 307 5.50 -12.58 -3.37
CA HIS A 307 6.01 -11.23 -3.04
C HIS A 307 6.09 -10.27 -4.24
N ASN A 308 5.31 -10.54 -5.28
CA ASN A 308 5.25 -9.82 -6.54
C ASN A 308 3.82 -9.95 -7.11
N ASP A 309 3.15 -8.82 -7.31
CA ASP A 309 1.75 -8.81 -7.76
C ASP A 309 1.59 -9.45 -9.15
N PHE A 310 2.56 -9.26 -10.04
CA PHE A 310 2.45 -9.73 -11.42
C PHE A 310 2.49 -11.25 -11.49
N PHE A 311 3.44 -11.90 -10.79
CA PHE A 311 3.49 -13.36 -10.73
C PHE A 311 2.34 -13.94 -9.92
N ASN A 312 1.98 -13.29 -8.81
CA ASN A 312 0.87 -13.76 -7.98
C ASN A 312 -0.45 -13.72 -8.76
N LEU A 313 -0.73 -12.64 -9.49
CA LEU A 313 -1.94 -12.50 -10.32
C LEU A 313 -1.89 -13.35 -11.59
N LEU A 314 -0.71 -13.59 -12.17
CA LEU A 314 -0.57 -14.47 -13.33
C LEU A 314 -1.09 -15.88 -13.00
N LEU A 315 -0.73 -16.41 -11.82
CA LEU A 315 -1.19 -17.72 -11.38
C LEU A 315 -2.60 -17.69 -10.79
N ALA A 316 -2.94 -16.64 -10.03
CA ALA A 316 -4.24 -16.56 -9.35
C ALA A 316 -5.39 -16.25 -10.31
N THR A 317 -5.16 -15.36 -11.28
CA THR A 317 -6.21 -14.79 -12.13
C THR A 317 -5.96 -14.99 -13.63
N GLY A 318 -4.85 -15.65 -13.99
CA GLY A 318 -4.46 -15.84 -15.38
C GLY A 318 -4.04 -14.54 -16.07
N VAL A 319 -3.81 -14.66 -17.37
CA VAL A 319 -3.39 -13.54 -18.22
C VAL A 319 -4.45 -12.44 -18.27
N ILE A 320 -5.74 -12.79 -18.25
CA ILE A 320 -6.84 -11.82 -18.31
C ILE A 320 -6.84 -10.92 -17.07
N GLY A 321 -6.73 -11.54 -15.88
CA GLY A 321 -6.60 -10.83 -14.61
C GLY A 321 -5.39 -9.92 -14.53
N LEU A 322 -4.23 -10.43 -14.94
CA LEU A 322 -2.99 -9.67 -14.97
C LEU A 322 -3.06 -8.45 -15.92
N ILE A 323 -3.56 -8.63 -17.14
CA ILE A 323 -3.72 -7.52 -18.11
C ILE A 323 -4.67 -6.46 -17.56
N GLY A 324 -5.79 -6.90 -16.97
CA GLY A 324 -6.73 -6.00 -16.28
C GLY A 324 -6.01 -5.18 -15.21
N TYR A 325 -5.26 -5.82 -14.32
CA TYR A 325 -4.52 -5.14 -13.27
C TYR A 325 -3.47 -4.14 -13.82
N ILE A 326 -2.67 -4.54 -14.81
CA ILE A 326 -1.68 -3.66 -15.45
C ILE A 326 -2.36 -2.44 -16.09
N TYR A 327 -3.47 -2.65 -16.80
CA TYR A 327 -4.26 -1.56 -17.39
C TYR A 327 -4.70 -0.54 -16.32
N MET A 328 -5.16 -1.04 -15.15
CA MET A 328 -5.59 -0.18 -14.04
C MET A 328 -4.43 0.65 -13.47
N LEU A 329 -3.26 0.04 -13.26
CA LEU A 329 -2.08 0.75 -12.79
C LEU A 329 -1.62 1.81 -13.79
N LEU A 330 -1.52 1.45 -15.07
CA LEU A 330 -1.12 2.36 -16.14
C LEU A 330 -2.08 3.54 -16.27
N ASN A 331 -3.40 3.27 -16.31
CA ASN A 331 -4.38 4.34 -16.46
C ASN A 331 -4.40 5.28 -15.25
N THR A 332 -4.15 4.77 -14.04
CA THR A 332 -3.96 5.59 -12.84
C THR A 332 -2.79 6.56 -13.02
N ILE A 333 -1.62 6.04 -13.41
CA ILE A 333 -0.42 6.85 -13.63
C ILE A 333 -0.65 7.89 -14.72
N LEU A 334 -1.19 7.49 -15.87
CA LEU A 334 -1.50 8.41 -16.97
C LEU A 334 -2.46 9.51 -16.54
N THR A 335 -3.51 9.16 -15.79
CA THR A 335 -4.50 10.12 -15.28
C THR A 335 -3.89 11.10 -14.28
N LEU A 336 -3.06 10.63 -13.36
CA LEU A 336 -2.42 11.48 -12.34
C LEU A 336 -1.23 12.29 -12.89
N HIS A 337 -0.72 11.97 -14.07
CA HIS A 337 0.41 12.68 -14.69
C HIS A 337 -0.03 13.66 -15.77
N ARG A 338 -1.24 13.51 -16.30
CA ARG A 338 -1.82 14.41 -17.30
C ARG A 338 -1.79 15.86 -16.81
N GLY A 339 -1.13 16.74 -17.57
CA GLY A 339 -1.03 18.17 -17.26
C GLY A 339 0.02 18.57 -16.20
N HIS A 340 0.76 17.62 -15.62
CA HIS A 340 1.80 17.92 -14.62
C HIS A 340 3.20 17.99 -15.24
N ARG A 341 3.96 19.04 -14.89
CA ARG A 341 5.32 19.29 -15.44
C ARG A 341 6.47 18.73 -14.60
N ASP A 342 6.23 18.24 -13.38
CA ASP A 342 7.30 17.68 -12.53
C ASP A 342 7.52 16.19 -12.84
N CYS A 343 8.39 15.92 -13.81
CA CYS A 343 8.73 14.56 -14.25
C CYS A 343 9.33 13.72 -13.13
N PHE A 344 10.13 14.30 -12.23
CA PHE A 344 10.78 13.54 -11.16
C PHE A 344 9.77 13.07 -10.11
N PHE A 345 8.83 13.93 -9.74
CA PHE A 345 7.75 13.50 -8.85
C PHE A 345 6.85 12.45 -9.49
N SER A 346 6.49 12.63 -10.76
CA SER A 346 5.73 11.63 -11.52
C SER A 346 6.46 10.29 -11.57
N PHE A 347 7.78 10.30 -11.81
CA PHE A 347 8.61 9.10 -11.73
C PHE A 347 8.57 8.44 -10.36
N LEU A 348 8.76 9.19 -9.27
CA LEU A 348 8.68 8.65 -7.90
C LEU A 348 7.30 8.07 -7.57
N PHE A 349 6.23 8.73 -8.00
CA PHE A 349 4.85 8.25 -7.83
C PHE A 349 4.60 6.95 -8.60
N THR A 350 5.13 6.86 -9.83
CA THR A 350 5.10 5.64 -10.64
C THR A 350 5.88 4.51 -9.97
N LEU A 351 7.06 4.83 -9.44
CA LEU A 351 7.90 3.89 -8.72
C LEU A 351 7.22 3.40 -7.43
N MET A 352 6.48 4.24 -6.71
CA MET A 352 5.70 3.81 -5.55
C MET A 352 4.71 2.69 -5.89
N ILE A 353 4.00 2.79 -7.01
CA ILE A 353 3.06 1.75 -7.44
C ILE A 353 3.82 0.55 -7.99
N PHE A 354 4.55 0.72 -9.11
CA PHE A 354 5.15 -0.39 -9.83
C PHE A 354 6.29 -1.05 -9.07
N GLY A 355 7.11 -0.26 -8.36
CA GLY A 355 8.16 -0.78 -7.50
C GLY A 355 7.61 -1.57 -6.33
N THR A 356 6.56 -1.08 -5.65
CA THR A 356 5.92 -1.87 -4.58
C THR A 356 5.25 -3.12 -5.14
N ALA A 357 4.51 -3.01 -6.25
CA ALA A 357 3.87 -4.15 -6.91
C ALA A 357 4.88 -5.25 -7.28
N PHE A 358 6.05 -4.86 -7.78
CA PHE A 358 7.09 -5.82 -8.17
C PHE A 358 7.84 -6.44 -6.97
N PHE A 359 8.21 -5.63 -5.97
CA PHE A 359 9.09 -6.10 -4.90
C PHE A 359 8.38 -6.58 -3.66
N ASN A 360 7.12 -6.23 -3.42
CA ASN A 360 6.46 -6.62 -2.19
C ASN A 360 4.95 -6.77 -2.32
N GLY A 361 4.39 -6.51 -3.50
CA GLY A 361 2.97 -6.40 -3.78
C GLY A 361 2.32 -5.11 -3.28
N PHE A 362 1.70 -4.39 -4.19
CA PHE A 362 1.00 -3.16 -3.91
C PHE A 362 -0.40 -3.46 -3.37
N TYR A 363 -1.15 -4.37 -3.99
CA TYR A 363 -2.55 -4.59 -3.59
C TYR A 363 -2.70 -5.36 -2.27
N LEU A 364 -1.74 -6.21 -1.89
CA LEU A 364 -1.78 -6.94 -0.63
C LEU A 364 -1.47 -6.06 0.58
N TYR A 365 -0.74 -4.97 0.40
CA TYR A 365 -0.48 -3.99 1.47
C TYR A 365 -1.46 -2.82 1.37
N ILE A 366 -2.70 -3.06 1.78
CA ILE A 366 -3.79 -2.10 1.65
C ILE A 366 -3.50 -0.74 2.30
N ALA A 367 -2.71 -0.69 3.38
CA ALA A 367 -2.27 0.56 4.00
C ALA A 367 -1.39 1.42 3.06
N VAL A 368 -0.57 0.80 2.20
CA VAL A 368 0.23 1.52 1.18
C VAL A 368 -0.66 2.02 0.05
N VAL A 369 -1.68 1.25 -0.34
CA VAL A 369 -2.71 1.70 -1.28
C VAL A 369 -3.42 2.92 -0.71
N PHE A 370 -3.84 2.88 0.55
CA PHE A 370 -4.45 4.01 1.23
C PHE A 370 -3.52 5.22 1.28
N ALA A 371 -2.23 5.01 1.58
CA ALA A 371 -1.24 6.08 1.59
C ALA A 371 -1.11 6.75 0.21
N PHE A 372 -1.16 5.95 -0.85
CA PHE A 372 -1.16 6.43 -2.23
C PHE A 372 -2.39 7.30 -2.53
N GLU A 373 -3.58 6.89 -2.08
CA GLU A 373 -4.83 7.67 -2.22
C GLU A 373 -4.72 9.05 -1.54
N VAL A 374 -4.17 9.09 -0.33
CA VAL A 374 -3.93 10.34 0.41
C VAL A 374 -3.01 11.28 -0.36
N LEU A 375 -1.89 10.76 -0.87
CA LEU A 375 -0.95 11.55 -1.66
C LEU A 375 -1.57 12.00 -3.00
N ALA A 376 -2.38 11.17 -3.63
CA ALA A 376 -3.06 11.51 -4.88
C ALA A 376 -4.07 12.66 -4.68
N ALA A 377 -4.79 12.67 -3.56
CA ALA A 377 -5.64 13.79 -3.16
C ALA A 377 -4.83 15.08 -2.96
N GLY A 378 -3.73 15.01 -2.18
CA GLY A 378 -2.86 16.16 -1.90
C GLY A 378 -2.15 16.73 -3.14
N ARG A 379 -1.80 15.87 -4.11
CA ARG A 379 -1.18 16.28 -5.37
C ARG A 379 -2.08 17.20 -6.20
N CYS A 380 -3.38 16.97 -6.18
CA CYS A 380 -4.35 17.68 -7.01
C CYS A 380 -4.36 19.19 -6.74
N VAL A 381 -4.15 19.59 -5.48
CA VAL A 381 -4.24 20.99 -5.02
C VAL A 381 -2.88 21.68 -4.96
N THR A 382 -1.78 20.93 -4.84
CA THR A 382 -0.43 21.50 -4.68
C THR A 382 0.31 21.80 -5.99
N VAL A 383 -0.12 21.22 -7.12
CA VAL A 383 0.60 21.36 -8.41
C VAL A 383 -0.20 22.17 -9.46
N GLY A 384 -1.50 22.36 -9.26
CA GLY A 384 -2.25 23.40 -9.94
C GLY A 384 -2.23 24.65 -9.08
N GLY A 385 -1.90 25.82 -9.63
CA GLY A 385 -1.97 27.12 -8.93
C GLY A 385 -3.39 27.54 -8.55
N CYS A 386 -4.10 26.70 -7.80
CA CYS A 386 -5.32 26.97 -7.07
C CYS A 386 -5.03 26.96 -5.58
N THR A 387 -4.03 27.74 -5.17
CA THR A 387 -4.29 28.67 -4.06
C THR A 387 -5.16 29.76 -4.64
N ARG A 388 -6.49 29.63 -4.47
CA ARG A 388 -7.35 30.81 -4.43
C ARG A 388 -7.39 31.30 -2.99
#